data_AF-A0A535W0S6-F1
#
_entry.id   AF-A0A535W0S6-F1
#
_cell.length_a   1.000
_cell.length_b   1.000
_cell.length_c   1.000
_cell.angle_alpha   90.00
_cell.angle_beta   90.00
_cell.angle_gamma   90.00
#
_symmetry.space_group_name_H-M   'P 1'
#
loop_
_entity.id
_entity.type
_entity.pdbx_description
1 polymer ?
#
loop_
_entity_poly.entity_id
_entity_poly.type
_entity_poly.pdbx_seq_one_letter_code
_entity_poly.pdbx_strand_id
1 'polypeptide(L)'
;MVDHQANAPDSSGPEPLSLKAFAASLYHAERADNAFKFLKNFSEEDLANFVQGLLRQVGDAIDDGSTEALARFVEQGQVAAYVPTQITAPFRPDFPDASFSPMRKPLREATVALFSSGAIYRDDQDPYYPAELTYEQAVRDVHKATERFPSLRVIPAETPEERLCVGHVAYDIRAAQKDINVIFPLTRFRELAQDEVIGALAERNYSYHGLTNIPRLMQESAPQWAQMLKDDGVDAVFLIPG
;
A
#
# COMPACT_ATOMS: atom_id res chain seq x y z
N MET A 1 -1.12 68.16 2.79
CA MET A 1 -0.31 66.96 3.09
C MET A 1 -1.26 65.77 3.15
N VAL A 2 -1.40 65.03 2.06
CA VAL A 2 -1.97 63.69 2.06
C VAL A 2 -0.97 62.87 1.26
N ASP A 3 -0.25 62.04 1.98
CA ASP A 3 0.84 61.23 1.45
C ASP A 3 0.23 59.97 0.82
N HIS A 4 0.34 59.85 -0.50
CA HIS A 4 -0.06 58.64 -1.23
C HIS A 4 1.06 57.61 -1.06
N GLN A 5 0.94 56.73 -0.06
CA GLN A 5 1.71 55.50 -0.04
C GLN A 5 1.26 54.62 -1.20
N ALA A 6 2.17 54.39 -2.14
CA ALA A 6 2.02 53.40 -3.19
C ALA A 6 2.01 52.00 -2.55
N ASN A 7 0.91 51.27 -2.71
CA ASN A 7 0.86 49.84 -2.41
C ASN A 7 1.88 49.12 -3.31
N ALA A 8 2.96 48.64 -2.72
CA ALA A 8 3.79 47.62 -3.36
C ALA A 8 2.97 46.32 -3.46
N PRO A 9 3.00 45.61 -4.61
CA PRO A 9 2.38 44.30 -4.71
C PRO A 9 3.06 43.34 -3.72
N ASP A 10 2.23 42.67 -2.92
CA ASP A 10 2.63 41.60 -2.01
C ASP A 10 3.39 40.53 -2.81
N SER A 11 4.71 40.48 -2.63
CA SER A 11 5.63 39.58 -3.34
C SER A 11 5.79 38.25 -2.61
N SER A 12 4.79 37.83 -1.84
CA SER A 12 4.74 36.52 -1.21
C SER A 12 4.33 35.43 -2.21
N GLY A 13 5.16 35.25 -3.25
CA GLY A 13 5.18 33.98 -3.96
C GLY A 13 5.52 32.84 -2.97
N PRO A 14 5.06 31.60 -3.19
CA PRO A 14 5.43 30.49 -2.32
C PRO A 14 6.95 30.39 -2.23
N GLU A 15 7.48 30.23 -1.02
CA GLU A 15 8.92 30.06 -0.82
C GLU A 15 9.46 28.91 -1.70
N PRO A 16 10.66 29.06 -2.29
CA PRO A 16 11.24 28.01 -3.12
C PRO A 16 11.39 26.72 -2.31
N LEU A 17 10.81 25.64 -2.83
CA LEU A 17 10.83 24.32 -2.20
C LEU A 17 12.25 23.76 -2.19
N SER A 18 12.84 23.56 -1.01
CA SER A 18 14.15 22.91 -0.88
C SER A 18 14.09 21.45 -1.34
N LEU A 19 15.23 20.89 -1.75
CA LEU A 19 15.31 19.50 -2.17
C LEU A 19 14.87 18.53 -1.06
N LYS A 20 15.22 18.86 0.19
CA LYS A 20 14.78 18.11 1.38
C LYS A 20 13.27 18.21 1.61
N ALA A 21 12.67 19.40 1.44
CA ALA A 21 11.23 19.59 1.55
C ALA A 21 10.49 18.84 0.44
N PHE A 22 11.04 18.82 -0.78
CA PHE A 22 10.54 17.99 -1.87
C PHE A 22 10.59 16.49 -1.51
N ALA A 23 11.73 15.96 -1.07
CA ALA A 23 11.83 14.55 -0.70
C ALA A 23 10.89 14.16 0.45
N ALA A 24 10.71 15.04 1.45
CA ALA A 24 9.75 14.83 2.53
C ALA A 24 8.30 14.77 2.01
N SER A 25 7.96 15.60 1.01
CA SER A 25 6.63 15.61 0.38
C SER A 25 6.31 14.33 -0.41
N LEU A 26 7.29 13.49 -0.72
CA LEU A 26 7.05 12.20 -1.39
C LEU A 26 6.47 11.14 -0.44
N TYR A 27 6.55 11.36 0.87
CA TYR A 27 6.07 10.39 1.86
C TYR A 27 4.55 10.47 2.07
N HIS A 28 3.96 11.67 1.97
CA HIS A 28 2.53 11.93 2.12
C HIS A 28 2.09 13.13 1.26
N ALA A 29 0.77 13.24 1.00
CA ALA A 29 0.05 14.33 0.35
C ALA A 29 0.08 14.25 -1.19
N GLU A 30 -0.10 15.40 -1.87
CA GLU A 30 -0.23 15.50 -3.33
C GLU A 30 0.96 14.92 -4.12
N ARG A 31 2.12 14.77 -3.47
CA ARG A 31 3.35 14.25 -4.08
C ARG A 31 3.69 12.85 -3.61
N ALA A 32 2.79 12.18 -2.88
CA ALA A 32 3.02 10.83 -2.38
C ALA A 32 3.45 9.89 -3.52
N ASP A 33 4.62 9.27 -3.36
CA ASP A 33 5.19 8.39 -4.37
C ASP A 33 5.85 7.17 -3.71
N ASN A 34 5.21 6.01 -3.87
CA ASN A 34 5.70 4.80 -3.22
C ASN A 34 7.07 4.33 -3.74
N ALA A 35 7.46 4.70 -4.96
CA ALA A 35 8.75 4.33 -5.51
C ALA A 35 9.89 5.17 -4.92
N PHE A 36 9.64 6.45 -4.60
CA PHE A 36 10.67 7.41 -4.17
C PHE A 36 10.52 7.95 -2.74
N LYS A 37 9.52 7.54 -1.96
CA LYS A 37 9.34 8.00 -0.57
C LYS A 37 10.53 7.71 0.35
N PHE A 38 11.42 6.79 -0.03
CA PHE A 38 12.66 6.48 0.70
C PHE A 38 13.62 7.68 0.78
N LEU A 39 13.52 8.62 -0.18
CA LEU A 39 14.37 9.80 -0.25
C LEU A 39 14.29 10.70 0.99
N LYS A 40 13.19 10.63 1.76
CA LYS A 40 13.06 11.37 3.02
C LYS A 40 14.15 11.01 4.05
N ASN A 41 14.74 9.83 3.93
CA ASN A 41 15.75 9.31 4.87
C ASN A 41 17.17 9.71 4.48
N PHE A 42 17.36 10.31 3.30
CA PHE A 42 18.67 10.77 2.86
C PHE A 42 19.08 12.08 3.54
N SER A 43 20.40 12.23 3.73
CA SER A 43 20.99 13.54 3.96
C SER A 43 20.82 14.42 2.72
N GLU A 44 21.06 15.73 2.85
CA GLU A 44 20.98 16.63 1.71
C GLU A 44 22.04 16.30 0.64
N GLU A 45 23.22 15.86 1.06
CA GLU A 45 24.30 15.40 0.18
C GLU A 45 23.92 14.11 -0.55
N ASP A 46 23.42 13.10 0.17
CA ASP A 46 22.99 11.84 -0.43
C ASP A 46 21.87 12.05 -1.44
N LEU A 47 20.93 12.95 -1.13
CA LEU A 47 19.83 13.30 -1.99
C LEU A 47 20.31 13.99 -3.28
N ALA A 48 21.25 14.92 -3.18
CA ALA A 48 21.85 15.58 -4.34
C ALA A 48 22.59 14.56 -5.24
N ASN A 49 23.40 13.69 -4.63
CA ASN A 49 24.13 12.63 -5.32
C ASN A 49 23.18 11.64 -6.01
N PHE A 50 22.11 11.24 -5.32
CA PHE A 50 21.10 10.35 -5.89
C PHE A 50 20.39 10.99 -7.08
N VAL A 51 19.97 12.25 -6.98
CA VAL A 51 19.30 12.95 -8.09
C VAL A 51 20.22 13.09 -9.30
N GLN A 52 21.49 13.44 -9.09
CA GLN A 52 22.47 13.50 -10.19
C GLN A 52 22.65 12.12 -10.84
N GLY A 53 22.80 11.07 -10.04
CA GLY A 53 22.93 9.69 -10.54
C GLY A 53 21.68 9.24 -11.28
N LEU A 54 20.50 9.58 -10.79
CA LEU A 54 19.21 9.26 -11.42
C LEU A 54 19.12 9.91 -12.80
N LEU A 55 19.45 11.21 -12.92
CA LEU A 55 19.45 11.90 -14.20
C LEU A 55 20.41 11.26 -15.22
N ARG A 56 21.58 10.81 -14.75
CA ARG A 56 22.52 10.07 -15.60
C ARG A 56 21.93 8.74 -16.08
N GLN A 57 21.36 7.95 -15.17
CA GLN A 57 20.73 6.68 -15.52
C GLN A 57 19.53 6.84 -16.46
N VAL A 58 18.80 7.95 -16.38
CA VAL A 58 17.74 8.28 -17.36
C VAL A 58 18.35 8.53 -18.74
N GLY A 59 19.45 9.28 -18.83
CA GLY A 59 20.18 9.46 -20.09
C GLY A 59 20.66 8.14 -20.68
N ASP A 60 21.35 7.34 -19.87
CA ASP A 60 21.83 6.01 -20.26
C ASP A 60 20.68 5.12 -20.76
N ALA A 61 19.53 5.12 -20.06
CA ALA A 61 18.36 4.33 -20.47
C ALA A 61 17.72 4.78 -21.79
N ILE A 62 17.76 6.08 -22.10
CA ILE A 62 17.30 6.62 -23.38
C ILE A 62 18.21 6.16 -24.52
N ASP A 63 19.53 6.21 -24.30
CA ASP A 63 20.52 5.83 -25.30
C ASP A 63 20.56 4.32 -25.54
N ASP A 64 20.50 3.52 -24.46
CA ASP A 64 20.58 2.06 -24.51
C ASP A 64 19.22 1.41 -24.87
N GLY A 65 18.11 2.12 -24.69
CA GLY A 65 16.76 1.58 -24.83
C GLY A 65 16.39 0.56 -23.74
N SER A 66 17.10 0.55 -22.61
CA SER A 66 16.91 -0.39 -21.50
C SER A 66 16.79 0.34 -20.16
N THR A 67 15.85 -0.11 -19.32
CA THR A 67 15.62 0.45 -17.99
C THR A 67 16.25 -0.38 -16.86
N GLU A 68 16.97 -1.45 -17.16
CA GLU A 68 17.50 -2.37 -16.14
C GLU A 68 18.50 -1.70 -15.19
N ALA A 69 19.44 -0.93 -15.73
CA ALA A 69 20.45 -0.23 -14.93
C ALA A 69 19.79 0.87 -14.07
N LEU A 70 18.85 1.61 -14.65
CA LEU A 70 18.03 2.60 -13.95
C LEU A 70 17.25 1.96 -12.78
N ALA A 71 16.58 0.83 -13.02
CA ALA A 71 15.83 0.11 -11.99
C ALA A 71 16.75 -0.34 -10.85
N ARG A 72 17.90 -0.92 -11.18
CA ARG A 72 18.91 -1.35 -10.18
C ARG A 72 19.46 -0.16 -9.38
N PHE A 73 19.68 0.98 -10.02
CA PHE A 73 20.14 2.19 -9.34
C PHE A 73 19.11 2.70 -8.33
N VAL A 74 17.81 2.71 -8.70
CA VAL A 74 16.73 3.08 -7.77
C VAL A 74 16.65 2.10 -6.60
N GLU A 75 16.74 0.79 -6.86
CA GLU A 75 16.77 -0.25 -5.83
C GLU A 75 17.94 -0.06 -4.85
N GLN A 76 19.14 0.21 -5.35
CA GLN A 76 20.31 0.48 -4.52
C GLN A 76 20.12 1.74 -3.66
N GLY A 77 19.50 2.78 -4.20
CA GLY A 77 19.10 3.97 -3.46
C GLY A 77 18.13 3.64 -2.33
N GLN A 78 17.11 2.81 -2.59
CA GLN A 78 16.18 2.34 -1.56
C GLN A 78 16.90 1.60 -0.44
N VAL A 79 17.79 0.66 -0.78
CA VAL A 79 18.59 -0.08 0.20
C VAL A 79 19.43 0.87 1.05
N ALA A 80 20.15 1.79 0.41
CA ALA A 80 20.98 2.77 1.11
C ALA A 80 20.17 3.66 2.07
N ALA A 81 18.95 4.02 1.69
CA ALA A 81 18.07 4.86 2.51
C ALA A 81 17.46 4.13 3.71
N TYR A 82 17.15 2.85 3.56
CA TYR A 82 16.44 2.09 4.59
C TYR A 82 17.37 1.32 5.55
N VAL A 83 18.55 0.87 5.11
CA VAL A 83 19.49 0.14 5.97
C VAL A 83 19.81 0.90 7.27
N PRO A 84 20.10 2.22 7.25
CA PRO A 84 20.37 2.97 8.48
C PRO A 84 19.16 3.10 9.41
N THR A 85 17.94 2.93 8.90
CA THR A 85 16.69 3.01 9.68
C THR A 85 16.34 1.70 10.38
N GLN A 86 17.04 0.61 10.06
CA GLN A 86 16.79 -0.69 10.66
C GLN A 86 17.27 -0.71 12.11
N ILE A 87 16.41 -1.20 13.00
CA ILE A 87 16.77 -1.39 14.41
C ILE A 87 17.69 -2.62 14.50
N THR A 88 18.89 -2.45 15.05
CA THR A 88 19.93 -3.50 15.16
C THR A 88 19.46 -4.76 15.91
N ALA A 89 18.46 -4.61 16.78
CA ALA A 89 17.71 -5.69 17.40
C ALA A 89 16.21 -5.37 17.23
N PRO A 90 15.56 -5.85 16.16
CA PRO A 90 14.14 -5.56 15.96
C PRO A 90 13.39 -6.05 17.20
N PHE A 91 12.49 -5.22 17.72
CA PHE A 91 11.52 -5.66 18.71
C PHE A 91 10.78 -6.85 18.11
N ARG A 92 11.08 -8.04 18.62
CA ARG A 92 10.29 -9.23 18.35
C ARG A 92 9.23 -9.22 19.42
N PRO A 93 7.97 -8.92 19.09
CA PRO A 93 6.93 -9.03 20.09
C PRO A 93 6.95 -10.47 20.57
N ASP A 94 7.05 -10.66 21.89
CA ASP A 94 6.93 -11.97 22.49
C ASP A 94 5.46 -12.38 22.35
N PHE A 95 5.20 -13.18 21.32
CA PHE A 95 3.93 -13.83 21.09
C PHE A 95 4.10 -15.29 21.53
N PRO A 96 4.03 -15.60 22.83
CA PRO A 96 4.20 -16.98 23.32
C PRO A 96 3.16 -17.93 22.71
N ASP A 97 1.99 -17.39 22.32
CA ASP A 97 0.92 -18.05 21.59
C ASP A 97 0.89 -17.68 20.10
N ALA A 98 2.02 -17.25 19.50
CA ALA A 98 2.12 -17.03 18.06
C ALA A 98 1.61 -18.27 17.34
N SER A 99 0.36 -18.19 16.89
CA SER A 99 -0.39 -19.31 16.39
C SER A 99 0.00 -19.53 14.95
N PHE A 100 1.28 -19.82 14.72
CA PHE A 100 1.72 -20.36 13.46
C PHE A 100 1.04 -21.72 13.34
N SER A 101 -0.13 -21.70 12.74
CA SER A 101 -0.96 -22.87 12.56
C SER A 101 -0.31 -23.68 11.45
N PRO A 102 0.28 -24.85 11.75
CA PRO A 102 0.91 -25.64 10.71
C PRO A 102 -0.14 -26.04 9.68
N MET A 103 0.25 -26.02 8.41
CA MET A 103 -0.58 -26.54 7.34
C MET A 103 -0.93 -28.00 7.63
N ARG A 104 -2.24 -28.31 7.61
CA ARG A 104 -2.74 -29.67 7.83
C ARG A 104 -2.77 -30.52 6.57
N LYS A 105 -2.69 -29.86 5.41
CA LYS A 105 -2.71 -30.46 4.07
C LYS A 105 -1.53 -29.94 3.26
N PRO A 106 -0.98 -30.73 2.32
CA PRO A 106 -0.14 -30.21 1.25
C PRO A 106 -0.86 -29.08 0.50
N LEU A 107 -0.12 -28.11 -0.02
CA LEU A 107 -0.71 -26.93 -0.68
C LEU A 107 -1.64 -27.32 -1.84
N ARG A 108 -1.21 -28.29 -2.67
CA ARG A 108 -1.98 -28.91 -3.76
C ARG A 108 -3.30 -29.59 -3.35
N GLU A 109 -3.55 -29.76 -2.06
CA GLU A 109 -4.78 -30.34 -1.50
C GLU A 109 -5.55 -29.31 -0.64
N ALA A 110 -5.00 -28.10 -0.48
CA ALA A 110 -5.54 -27.06 0.39
C ALA A 110 -6.42 -26.08 -0.39
N THR A 111 -7.56 -25.73 0.22
CA THR A 111 -8.36 -24.58 -0.21
C THR A 111 -7.74 -23.31 0.38
N VAL A 112 -7.34 -22.37 -0.47
CA VAL A 112 -6.70 -21.11 -0.06
C VAL A 112 -7.63 -19.92 -0.33
N ALA A 113 -7.79 -19.04 0.65
CA ALA A 113 -8.52 -17.78 0.49
C ALA A 113 -7.58 -16.57 0.49
N LEU A 114 -7.91 -15.54 -0.29
CA LEU A 114 -7.27 -14.23 -0.19
C LEU A 114 -7.91 -13.41 0.92
N PHE A 115 -7.08 -12.71 1.69
CA PHE A 115 -7.53 -11.78 2.72
C PHE A 115 -6.65 -10.53 2.73
N SER A 116 -7.16 -9.44 2.17
CA SER A 116 -6.40 -8.20 1.96
C SER A 116 -6.82 -7.09 2.92
N SER A 117 -5.84 -6.33 3.42
CA SER A 117 -6.09 -5.06 4.14
C SER A 117 -6.05 -3.83 3.21
N GLY A 118 -5.91 -4.04 1.90
CA GLY A 118 -5.73 -3.02 0.87
C GLY A 118 -6.99 -2.30 0.42
N ALA A 119 -8.12 -2.43 1.14
CA ALA A 119 -9.37 -1.74 0.84
C ALA A 119 -9.90 -2.03 -0.59
N ILE A 120 -9.88 -3.30 -0.98
CA ILE A 120 -10.45 -3.82 -2.25
C ILE A 120 -11.94 -4.09 -2.11
N TYR A 121 -12.72 -3.69 -3.11
CA TYR A 121 -14.16 -3.88 -3.15
C TYR A 121 -14.62 -4.11 -4.59
N ARG A 122 -15.84 -4.61 -4.76
CA ARG A 122 -16.47 -4.71 -6.08
C ARG A 122 -17.17 -3.42 -6.45
N ASP A 123 -17.27 -3.13 -7.73
CA ASP A 123 -18.00 -1.99 -8.29
C ASP A 123 -19.47 -1.86 -7.85
N ASP A 124 -20.08 -2.96 -7.37
CA ASP A 124 -21.44 -3.02 -6.83
C ASP A 124 -21.52 -3.04 -5.29
N GLN A 125 -20.39 -2.77 -4.62
CA GLN A 125 -20.30 -2.65 -3.17
C GLN A 125 -19.97 -1.22 -2.76
N ASP A 126 -20.40 -0.85 -1.56
CA ASP A 126 -20.02 0.45 -0.99
C ASP A 126 -18.49 0.55 -0.88
N PRO A 127 -17.86 1.66 -1.32
CA PRO A 127 -16.44 1.88 -1.09
C PRO A 127 -16.15 2.00 0.42
N TYR A 128 -14.90 1.75 0.83
CA TYR A 128 -14.49 1.92 2.23
C TYR A 128 -14.36 3.38 2.66
N TYR A 129 -14.17 4.26 1.69
CA TYR A 129 -13.97 5.69 1.88
C TYR A 129 -14.93 6.45 0.97
N PRO A 130 -15.46 7.60 1.40
CA PRO A 130 -16.25 8.46 0.54
C PRO A 130 -15.46 8.84 -0.71
N ALA A 131 -16.11 8.91 -1.87
CA ALA A 131 -15.46 9.19 -3.15
C ALA A 131 -14.82 10.60 -3.18
N GLU A 132 -15.37 11.52 -2.40
CA GLU A 132 -14.90 12.89 -2.24
C GLU A 132 -13.73 13.04 -1.26
N LEU A 133 -13.37 11.99 -0.51
CA LEU A 133 -12.31 12.07 0.49
C LEU A 133 -10.95 12.10 -0.21
N THR A 134 -10.28 13.25 -0.15
CA THR A 134 -8.93 13.39 -0.69
C THR A 134 -7.90 12.73 0.21
N TYR A 135 -6.74 12.37 -0.36
CA TYR A 135 -5.59 11.88 0.41
C TYR A 135 -5.21 12.87 1.53
N GLU A 136 -5.15 14.17 1.23
CA GLU A 136 -4.77 15.20 2.20
C GLU A 136 -5.75 15.25 3.38
N GLN A 137 -7.05 15.19 3.10
CA GLN A 137 -8.08 15.10 4.13
C GLN A 137 -7.94 13.82 4.95
N ALA A 138 -7.66 12.70 4.31
CA ALA A 138 -7.48 11.41 4.98
C ALA A 138 -6.25 11.39 5.90
N VAL A 139 -5.14 12.03 5.52
CA VAL A 139 -3.95 12.14 6.37
C VAL A 139 -4.15 13.14 7.50
N ARG A 140 -4.76 14.30 7.23
CA ARG A 140 -5.08 15.30 8.26
C ARG A 140 -5.96 14.71 9.35
N ASP A 141 -6.94 13.90 8.95
CA ASP A 141 -7.92 13.28 9.84
C ASP A 141 -7.65 11.77 10.03
N VAL A 142 -6.38 11.33 9.95
CA VAL A 142 -6.03 9.89 10.07
C VAL A 142 -6.55 9.28 11.38
N HIS A 143 -6.61 10.08 12.46
CA HIS A 143 -7.22 9.68 13.72
C HIS A 143 -8.71 9.30 13.57
N LYS A 144 -9.48 10.04 12.75
CA LYS A 144 -10.88 9.66 12.46
C LYS A 144 -10.96 8.35 11.66
N ALA A 145 -9.97 8.04 10.82
CA ALA A 145 -9.91 6.74 10.16
C ALA A 145 -9.74 5.60 11.18
N THR A 146 -8.98 5.83 12.27
CA THR A 146 -8.82 4.85 13.36
C THR A 146 -10.05 4.70 14.27
N GLU A 147 -11.07 5.54 14.11
CA GLU A 147 -12.34 5.42 14.85
C GLU A 147 -13.40 4.59 14.09
N ARG A 148 -13.20 4.39 12.77
CA ARG A 148 -14.15 3.67 11.91
C ARG A 148 -14.29 2.21 12.33
N PHE A 149 -15.53 1.71 12.31
CA PHE A 149 -15.79 0.31 12.58
C PHE A 149 -15.24 -0.56 11.43
N PRO A 150 -14.56 -1.68 11.72
CA PRO A 150 -14.03 -2.55 10.68
C PRO A 150 -15.15 -3.10 9.80
N SER A 151 -15.05 -2.90 8.49
CA SER A 151 -15.99 -3.48 7.53
C SER A 151 -15.28 -4.46 6.61
N LEU A 152 -15.99 -5.52 6.24
CA LEU A 152 -15.51 -6.58 5.36
C LEU A 152 -16.20 -6.45 4.00
N ARG A 153 -15.48 -6.77 2.93
CA ARG A 153 -16.05 -7.03 1.61
C ARG A 153 -15.80 -8.49 1.27
N VAL A 154 -16.84 -9.11 0.73
CA VAL A 154 -16.79 -10.48 0.22
C VAL A 154 -16.70 -10.41 -1.28
N ILE A 155 -15.69 -11.06 -1.84
CA ILE A 155 -15.34 -11.05 -3.25
C ILE A 155 -15.40 -12.49 -3.74
N PRO A 156 -16.39 -12.86 -4.56
CA PRO A 156 -16.46 -14.20 -5.16
C PRO A 156 -15.19 -14.52 -5.95
N ALA A 157 -14.77 -15.79 -5.95
CA ALA A 157 -13.59 -16.27 -6.70
C ALA A 157 -13.64 -15.91 -8.19
N GLU A 158 -14.84 -15.95 -8.77
CA GLU A 158 -15.10 -15.67 -10.19
C GLU A 158 -15.26 -14.19 -10.50
N THR A 159 -14.98 -13.29 -9.56
CA THR A 159 -15.04 -11.84 -9.81
C THR A 159 -14.04 -11.47 -10.91
N PRO A 160 -14.48 -10.89 -12.04
CA PRO A 160 -13.58 -10.38 -13.07
C PRO A 160 -12.73 -9.23 -12.54
N GLU A 161 -11.50 -9.10 -13.03
CA GLU A 161 -10.58 -8.05 -12.57
C GLU A 161 -11.16 -6.64 -12.77
N GLU A 162 -11.89 -6.43 -13.86
CA GLU A 162 -12.47 -5.14 -14.22
C GLU A 162 -13.55 -4.67 -13.24
N ARG A 163 -14.08 -5.59 -12.43
CA ARG A 163 -15.06 -5.31 -11.37
C ARG A 163 -14.42 -5.03 -10.03
N LEU A 164 -13.10 -5.21 -9.89
CA LEU A 164 -12.37 -4.94 -8.66
C LEU A 164 -11.91 -3.49 -8.63
N CYS A 165 -12.19 -2.83 -7.51
CA CYS A 165 -11.79 -1.46 -7.25
C CYS A 165 -10.88 -1.41 -6.03
N VAL A 166 -9.95 -0.47 -6.03
CA VAL A 166 -9.10 -0.12 -4.88
C VAL A 166 -9.44 1.31 -4.44
N GLY A 167 -9.73 1.48 -3.15
CA GLY A 167 -10.20 2.75 -2.60
C GLY A 167 -9.35 3.29 -1.46
N HIS A 168 -8.08 2.93 -1.36
CA HIS A 168 -7.25 3.32 -0.20
C HIS A 168 -6.82 4.79 -0.28
N VAL A 169 -6.92 5.51 0.84
CA VAL A 169 -6.70 6.97 0.90
C VAL A 169 -5.37 7.38 1.54
N ALA A 170 -4.59 6.45 2.08
CA ALA A 170 -3.36 6.76 2.82
C ALA A 170 -2.06 6.33 2.12
N TYR A 171 -2.13 5.79 0.90
CA TYR A 171 -0.96 5.60 0.04
C TYR A 171 -1.33 5.77 -1.44
N ASP A 172 -0.31 5.87 -2.29
CA ASP A 172 -0.46 5.93 -3.75
C ASP A 172 -0.90 4.59 -4.34
N ILE A 173 -2.13 4.55 -4.86
CA ILE A 173 -2.79 3.35 -5.41
C ILE A 173 -2.60 3.17 -6.93
N ARG A 174 -1.85 4.04 -7.62
CA ARG A 174 -1.71 4.00 -9.10
C ARG A 174 -1.28 2.63 -9.62
N ALA A 175 -0.33 1.99 -8.93
CA ALA A 175 0.14 0.65 -9.29
C ALA A 175 -0.98 -0.41 -9.19
N ALA A 176 -1.74 -0.38 -8.10
CA ALA A 176 -2.87 -1.29 -7.88
C ALA A 176 -4.05 -1.03 -8.83
N GLN A 177 -4.26 0.21 -9.24
CA GLN A 177 -5.24 0.56 -10.28
C GLN A 177 -4.83 0.04 -11.65
N LYS A 178 -3.52 -0.05 -11.93
CA LYS A 178 -2.99 -0.59 -13.19
C LYS A 178 -3.03 -2.13 -13.21
N ASP A 179 -2.70 -2.76 -12.10
CA ASP A 179 -2.78 -4.21 -11.93
C ASP A 179 -3.20 -4.54 -10.50
N ILE A 180 -4.47 -4.95 -10.34
CA ILE A 180 -5.04 -5.28 -9.03
C ILE A 180 -4.33 -6.48 -8.38
N ASN A 181 -3.68 -7.34 -9.18
CA ASN A 181 -3.04 -8.54 -8.67
C ASN A 181 -1.84 -8.23 -7.76
N VAL A 182 -1.31 -7.00 -7.78
CA VAL A 182 -0.24 -6.58 -6.87
C VAL A 182 -0.70 -6.46 -5.41
N ILE A 183 -2.00 -6.26 -5.17
CA ILE A 183 -2.59 -6.14 -3.81
C ILE A 183 -3.80 -7.07 -3.57
N PHE A 184 -4.27 -7.75 -4.61
CA PHE A 184 -5.33 -8.75 -4.55
C PHE A 184 -5.20 -9.74 -5.72
N PRO A 185 -4.30 -10.73 -5.63
CA PRO A 185 -3.92 -11.63 -6.72
C PRO A 185 -5.00 -12.69 -7.05
N LEU A 186 -6.26 -12.28 -7.21
CA LEU A 186 -7.39 -13.19 -7.42
C LEU A 186 -7.22 -14.01 -8.70
N THR A 187 -6.79 -13.38 -9.79
CA THR A 187 -6.52 -14.08 -11.05
C THR A 187 -5.32 -15.00 -10.93
N ARG A 188 -4.24 -14.54 -10.29
CA ARG A 188 -3.05 -15.39 -10.08
C ARG A 188 -3.38 -16.62 -9.24
N PHE A 189 -4.27 -16.50 -8.25
CA PHE A 189 -4.68 -17.66 -7.45
C PHE A 189 -5.63 -18.60 -8.20
N ARG A 190 -6.44 -18.09 -9.14
CA ARG A 190 -7.18 -18.96 -10.07
C ARG A 190 -6.23 -19.74 -10.97
N GLU A 191 -5.19 -19.11 -11.51
CA GLU A 191 -4.13 -19.76 -12.29
C GLU A 191 -3.41 -20.83 -11.45
N LEU A 192 -3.04 -20.51 -10.20
CA LEU A 192 -2.40 -21.49 -9.30
C LEU A 192 -3.29 -22.71 -8.99
N ALA A 193 -4.61 -22.54 -8.94
CA ALA A 193 -5.54 -23.66 -8.77
C ALA A 193 -5.65 -24.49 -10.07
N GLN A 194 -5.67 -23.83 -11.23
CA GLN A 194 -5.67 -24.50 -12.53
C GLN A 194 -4.39 -25.29 -12.79
N ASP A 195 -3.25 -24.77 -12.32
CA ASP A 195 -1.93 -25.41 -12.42
C ASP A 195 -1.66 -26.43 -11.30
N GLU A 196 -2.68 -26.74 -10.47
CA GLU A 196 -2.60 -27.71 -9.35
C GLU A 196 -1.53 -27.38 -8.30
N VAL A 197 -1.08 -26.11 -8.21
CA VAL A 197 -0.15 -25.64 -7.18
C VAL A 197 -0.86 -25.54 -5.83
N ILE A 198 -2.10 -25.06 -5.84
CA ILE A 198 -3.05 -25.11 -4.71
C ILE A 198 -4.18 -26.08 -5.04
N GLY A 199 -4.82 -26.67 -4.02
CA GLY A 199 -5.96 -27.57 -4.25
C GLY A 199 -7.18 -26.83 -4.80
N ALA A 200 -7.48 -25.66 -4.24
CA ALA A 200 -8.53 -24.78 -4.74
C ALA A 200 -8.33 -23.33 -4.26
N LEU A 201 -8.86 -22.37 -5.01
CA LEU A 201 -9.17 -21.04 -4.50
C LEU A 201 -10.55 -21.09 -3.81
N ALA A 202 -10.66 -20.49 -2.62
CA ALA A 202 -11.93 -20.40 -1.90
C ALA A 202 -12.98 -19.62 -2.70
N GLU A 203 -14.25 -20.08 -2.68
CA GLU A 203 -15.36 -19.42 -3.38
C GLU A 203 -15.55 -17.96 -2.94
N ARG A 204 -15.21 -17.66 -1.68
CA ARG A 204 -15.32 -16.35 -1.06
C ARG A 204 -13.94 -15.88 -0.61
N ASN A 205 -13.56 -14.71 -1.10
CA ASN A 205 -12.32 -14.03 -0.75
C ASN A 205 -12.66 -12.71 -0.07
N TYR A 206 -11.73 -12.16 0.70
CA TYR A 206 -12.04 -11.11 1.64
C TYR A 206 -11.11 -9.93 1.54
N SER A 207 -11.67 -8.77 1.79
CA SER A 207 -10.95 -7.53 1.89
C SER A 207 -11.51 -6.69 3.03
N TYR A 208 -10.65 -5.93 3.68
CA TYR A 208 -11.01 -4.89 4.64
C TYR A 208 -10.08 -3.68 4.45
N HIS A 209 -10.36 -2.59 5.16
CA HIS A 209 -9.46 -1.44 5.19
C HIS A 209 -8.58 -1.50 6.45
N GLY A 210 -7.26 -1.46 6.27
CA GLY A 210 -6.30 -1.53 7.39
C GLY A 210 -6.39 -0.34 8.37
N LEU A 211 -6.75 0.84 7.88
CA LEU A 211 -6.98 2.03 8.72
C LEU A 211 -8.37 1.98 9.35
N THR A 212 -8.49 1.24 10.45
CA THR A 212 -9.74 0.99 11.18
C THR A 212 -9.50 1.01 12.69
N ASN A 213 -10.57 0.91 13.48
CA ASN A 213 -10.49 0.71 14.93
C ASN A 213 -9.89 -0.67 15.26
N ILE A 214 -8.58 -0.69 15.56
CA ILE A 214 -7.82 -1.92 15.83
C ILE A 214 -8.34 -2.71 17.04
N PRO A 215 -8.66 -2.10 18.21
CA PRO A 215 -9.28 -2.82 19.31
C PRO A 215 -10.57 -3.56 18.91
N ARG A 216 -11.48 -2.90 18.18
CA ARG A 216 -12.72 -3.53 17.70
C ARG A 216 -12.47 -4.58 16.62
N LEU A 217 -11.49 -4.36 15.74
CA LEU A 217 -11.06 -5.36 14.77
C LEU A 217 -10.64 -6.64 15.49
N MET A 218 -9.77 -6.54 16.49
CA MET A 218 -9.25 -7.70 17.20
C MET A 218 -10.30 -8.40 18.07
N GLN A 219 -11.14 -7.64 18.78
CA GLN A 219 -12.06 -8.18 19.78
C GLN A 219 -13.42 -8.59 19.22
N GLU A 220 -13.90 -7.91 18.17
CA GLU A 220 -15.25 -8.09 17.64
C GLU A 220 -15.24 -8.71 16.24
N SER A 221 -14.52 -8.11 15.29
CA SER A 221 -14.66 -8.42 13.87
C SER A 221 -13.82 -9.62 13.41
N ALA A 222 -12.53 -9.64 13.74
CA ALA A 222 -11.59 -10.68 13.31
C ALA A 222 -11.99 -12.09 13.76
N PRO A 223 -12.51 -12.34 14.99
CA PRO A 223 -13.00 -13.66 15.37
C PRO A 223 -14.17 -14.14 14.51
N GLN A 224 -15.08 -13.24 14.14
CA GLN A 224 -16.23 -13.56 13.28
C GLN A 224 -15.76 -13.89 11.85
N TRP A 225 -14.87 -13.08 11.30
CA TRP A 225 -14.30 -13.29 9.97
C TRP A 225 -13.48 -14.57 9.88
N ALA A 226 -12.72 -14.89 10.93
CA ALA A 226 -12.02 -16.16 11.05
C ALA A 226 -12.99 -17.35 11.10
N GLN A 227 -14.15 -17.20 11.74
CA GLN A 227 -15.18 -18.24 11.74
C GLN A 227 -15.79 -18.43 10.34
N MET A 228 -16.05 -17.35 9.60
CA MET A 228 -16.53 -17.45 8.21
C MET A 228 -15.57 -18.25 7.32
N LEU A 229 -14.26 -17.99 7.42
CA LEU A 229 -13.24 -18.75 6.69
C LEU A 229 -13.26 -20.24 7.04
N LYS A 230 -13.44 -20.59 8.33
CA LYS A 230 -13.55 -21.98 8.78
C LYS A 230 -14.82 -22.65 8.26
N ASP A 231 -15.94 -21.93 8.28
CA ASP A 231 -17.23 -22.44 7.81
C ASP A 231 -17.20 -22.68 6.29
N ASP A 232 -16.45 -21.86 5.55
CA ASP A 232 -16.20 -22.02 4.11
C ASP A 232 -15.14 -23.11 3.79
N GLY A 233 -14.65 -23.83 4.80
CA GLY A 233 -13.69 -24.92 4.62
C GLY A 233 -12.30 -24.48 4.14
N VAL A 234 -11.92 -23.23 4.40
CA VAL A 234 -10.60 -22.70 4.04
C VAL A 234 -9.52 -23.34 4.91
N ASP A 235 -8.50 -23.91 4.26
CA ASP A 235 -7.36 -24.55 4.92
C ASP A 235 -6.25 -23.53 5.23
N ALA A 236 -6.09 -22.52 4.39
CA ALA A 236 -5.07 -21.49 4.52
C ALA A 236 -5.55 -20.14 3.99
N VAL A 237 -5.01 -19.06 4.56
CA VAL A 237 -5.28 -17.70 4.12
C VAL A 237 -3.99 -17.07 3.63
N PHE A 238 -4.01 -16.52 2.42
CA PHE A 238 -2.97 -15.64 1.93
C PHE A 238 -3.27 -14.21 2.38
N LEU A 239 -2.56 -13.76 3.41
CA LEU A 239 -2.69 -12.41 3.96
C LEU A 239 -1.95 -11.42 3.07
N ILE A 240 -2.66 -10.42 2.54
CA ILE A 240 -2.06 -9.36 1.73
C ILE A 240 -2.07 -8.05 2.51
N PRO A 241 -0.90 -7.51 2.89
CA PRO A 241 -0.84 -6.17 3.43
C PRO A 241 -1.11 -5.16 2.31
N GLY A 242 -2.03 -4.23 2.57
CA GLY A 242 -2.25 -3.03 1.77
C GLY A 242 -1.15 -2.00 1.95
#